data_AF-A0ABD0QA68-F1
#
_entry.id   AF-A0ABD0QA68-F1
#
_cell.length_a   1.000
_cell.length_b   1.000
_cell.length_c   1.000
_cell.angle_alpha   90.00
_cell.angle_beta   90.00
_cell.angle_gamma   90.00
#
_symmetry.space_group_name_H-M   'P 1'
#
loop_
_entity.id
_entity.type
_entity.pdbx_description
1 polymer ?
#
loop_
_entity_poly.entity_id
_entity_poly.type
_entity_poly.pdbx_seq_one_letter_code
_entity_poly.pdbx_strand_id
1 'polypeptide(L)' 'VLYLPEKVDWIKFNVDLRGYYIVHYESRGWDALINQLQQNHSVFSSNDRASLIHDIFQL' A
#
# COMPACT_ATOMS: atom_id res chain seq x y z
N VAL A 1 -11.32 7.07 13.15
CA VAL A 1 -11.19 5.60 13.28
C VAL A 1 -11.87 4.98 12.08
N LEU A 2 -11.17 4.11 11.34
CA LEU A 2 -11.69 3.44 10.14
C LEU A 2 -12.23 2.07 10.56
N TYR A 3 -13.47 1.75 10.18
CA TYR A 3 -14.09 0.44 10.45
C TYR A 3 -14.17 -0.33 9.14
N LEU A 4 -13.55 -1.51 9.11
CA LEU A 4 -13.64 -2.42 7.98
C LEU A 4 -14.72 -3.47 8.27
N PRO A 5 -15.51 -3.87 7.25
CA PRO A 5 -16.55 -4.89 7.42
C PRO A 5 -15.95 -6.27 7.73
N GLU A 6 -14.69 -6.50 7.38
CA GLU A 6 -13.94 -7.73 7.66
C GLU A 6 -12.46 -7.43 7.90
N LYS A 7 -11.74 -8.43 8.43
CA LYS A 7 -10.28 -8.35 8.56
C LYS A 7 -9.64 -8.58 7.21
N VAL A 8 -8.66 -7.76 6.87
CA VAL A 8 -7.90 -7.84 5.62
C VAL A 8 -6.41 -7.96 5.93
N ASP A 9 -5.66 -8.59 5.03
CA ASP A 9 -4.21 -8.78 5.19
C ASP A 9 -3.45 -7.47 4.95
N TRP A 10 -3.93 -6.63 4.04
CA TRP A 10 -3.35 -5.33 3.73
C TRP A 10 -4.42 -4.32 3.31
N ILE A 11 -4.07 -3.03 3.37
CA ILE A 11 -4.87 -1.92 2.85
C ILE A 11 -3.94 -0.97 2.10
N LYS A 12 -4.37 -0.44 0.95
CA LYS A 12 -3.64 0.56 0.17
C LYS A 12 -4.42 1.87 0.15
N PHE A 13 -3.83 2.93 0.72
CA PHE A 13 -4.35 4.30 0.60
C PHE A 13 -3.69 5.05 -0.57
N ASN A 14 -4.23 6.21 -0.92
CA ASN A 14 -3.81 7.00 -2.08
C ASN A 14 -3.83 6.21 -3.40
N VAL A 15 -4.99 5.63 -3.73
CA VAL A 15 -5.19 4.80 -4.94
C VAL A 15 -4.82 5.61 -6.19
N ASP A 16 -4.01 5.01 -7.06
CA ASP A 16 -3.47 5.59 -8.29
C ASP A 16 -2.67 6.89 -8.11
N LEU A 17 -2.19 7.18 -6.90
CA LEU A 17 -1.41 8.40 -6.59
C LEU A 17 -2.19 9.70 -6.93
N ARG A 18 -3.49 9.74 -6.68
CA ARG A 18 -4.34 10.92 -6.98
C ARG A 18 -4.17 12.05 -5.96
N GLY A 19 -3.79 11.71 -4.74
CA GLY A 19 -3.55 12.67 -3.66
C GLY A 19 -2.08 13.07 -3.56
N TYR A 20 -1.84 14.32 -3.19
CA TYR A 20 -0.51 14.85 -2.91
C TYR A 20 -0.12 14.62 -1.44
N TYR A 21 0.09 13.36 -1.07
CA TYR A 21 0.54 12.93 0.26
C TYR A 21 1.18 11.54 0.19
N ILE A 22 2.06 11.25 1.17
CA ILE A 22 2.72 9.95 1.37
C ILE A 22 1.91 9.14 2.39
N VAL A 23 1.89 7.81 2.24
CA VAL A 23 1.27 6.91 3.21
C VAL A 23 2.32 6.11 3.97
N HIS A 24 2.32 6.23 5.30
CA HIS A 24 3.10 5.36 6.18
C HIS A 24 2.22 4.22 6.69
N TYR A 25 2.64 2.99 6.43
CA TYR A 25 2.09 1.79 7.05
C TYR A 25 3.01 1.35 8.19
N GLU A 26 2.46 0.86 9.30
CA GLU A 26 3.29 0.24 10.35
C GLU A 26 3.98 -1.03 9.79
N SER A 27 4.98 -1.56 10.51
CA SER A 27 5.83 -2.68 10.04
C SER A 27 5.04 -3.83 9.43
N ARG A 28 4.00 -4.32 10.11
CA ARG A 28 3.14 -5.40 9.60
C ARG A 28 2.40 -5.04 8.30
N GLY A 29 2.02 -3.78 8.14
CA GLY A 29 1.37 -3.28 6.93
C GLY A 29 2.34 -3.25 5.75
N TRP A 30 3.58 -2.77 5.97
CA TRP A 30 4.62 -2.84 4.94
C TRP A 30 4.96 -4.28 4.56
N ASP A 31 5.14 -5.17 5.54
CA ASP A 31 5.42 -6.59 5.28
C ASP A 31 4.33 -7.23 4.42
N ALA A 32 3.05 -6.97 4.73
CA ALA A 32 1.93 -7.50 3.95
C ALA A 32 1.89 -6.97 2.52
N LEU A 33 2.16 -5.67 2.32
CA LEU A 33 2.22 -5.06 0.99
C LEU A 33 3.41 -5.57 0.16
N ILE A 34 4.59 -5.73 0.78
CA ILE A 34 5.78 -6.29 0.15
C ILE A 34 5.52 -7.75 -0.28
N ASN A 35 4.93 -8.56 0.60
CA ASN A 35 4.56 -9.94 0.28
C ASN A 35 3.56 -9.99 -0.88
N GLN A 36 2.54 -9.14 -0.88
CA GLN A 36 1.58 -9.05 -1.99
C GLN A 36 2.26 -8.66 -3.31
N LEU A 37 3.20 -7.71 -3.29
CA LEU A 37 3.98 -7.31 -4.48
C LEU A 37 4.83 -8.48 -5.02
N GLN A 38 5.46 -9.26 -4.14
CA GLN A 38 6.27 -10.42 -4.54
C GLN A 38 5.41 -11.58 -5.07
N GLN A 39 4.25 -11.83 -4.47
CA GLN A 39 3.35 -12.92 -4.86
C GLN A 39 2.55 -12.59 -6.12
N ASN A 40 1.95 -11.40 -6.18
CA ASN A 40 1.19 -10.94 -7.33
C ASN A 40 1.09 -9.39 -7.35
N HIS A 41 2.05 -8.76 -8.01
CA HIS A 41 2.08 -7.30 -8.18
C HIS A 41 0.96 -6.75 -9.06
N SER A 42 0.27 -7.58 -9.86
CA SER A 42 -0.76 -7.11 -10.81
C SER A 42 -2.07 -6.71 -10.13
N VAL A 43 -2.24 -7.07 -8.85
CA VAL A 43 -3.34 -6.59 -8.00
C VAL A 43 -3.29 -5.06 -7.82
N PHE A 44 -2.08 -4.48 -7.84
CA PHE A 44 -1.89 -3.03 -7.79
C PHE A 44 -1.74 -2.47 -9.20
N SER A 45 -2.31 -1.29 -9.43
CA SER A 45 -2.06 -0.54 -10.67
C SER A 45 -0.57 -0.17 -10.76
N SER A 46 -0.10 0.18 -11.97
CA SER A 46 1.28 0.65 -12.14
C SER A 46 1.58 1.89 -11.29
N ASN A 47 0.60 2.78 -11.11
CA ASN A 47 0.73 3.96 -10.26
C ASN A 47 0.79 3.60 -8.78
N ASP A 48 -0.02 2.64 -8.32
CA ASP A 48 0.03 2.18 -6.94
C ASP A 48 1.37 1.56 -6.59
N ARG A 49 1.95 0.75 -7.48
CA ARG A 49 3.31 0.20 -7.27
C ARG A 49 4.36 1.29 -7.20
N ALA A 50 4.29 2.29 -8.09
CA ALA A 50 5.21 3.43 -8.06
C ALA A 50 5.08 4.22 -6.75
N SER A 51 3.85 4.45 -6.28
CA SER A 51 3.61 5.14 -5.01
C SER A 51 4.15 4.35 -3.81
N LEU A 52 3.96 3.03 -3.75
CA LEU A 52 4.47 2.20 -2.66
C LEU A 52 5.99 2.21 -2.59
N ILE A 53 6.66 2.17 -3.75
CA ILE A 53 8.12 2.28 -3.84
C ILE A 53 8.56 3.68 -3.41
N HIS A 54 7.90 4.74 -3.87
CA HIS A 54 8.26 6.10 -3.45
C HIS A 54 8.12 6.26 -1.94
N ASP A 55 6.98 5.89 -1.38
CA ASP A 55 6.63 6.09 0.02
C ASP A 55 7.63 5.36 0.96
N ILE A 56 7.95 4.08 0.70
CA ILE A 56 8.83 3.31 1.59
C ILE A 56 10.28 3.84 1.64
N PHE A 57 10.76 4.51 0.60
CA PHE A 57 12.11 5.11 0.57
C PHE A 57 12.16 6.55 1.08
N GLN A 58 11.01 7.20 1.28
CA GLN A 58 10.95 8.54 1.90
C GLN A 58 10.77 8.50 3.43
N LEU A 59 10.38 7.35 3.98
CA LEU A 59 10.14 7.11 5.40
C LEU A 59 11.42 6.64 6.11
#